data_AF-A0A936FQW1-F1
#
_entry.id   AF-A0A936FQW1-F1
#
_cell.length_a   1.000
_cell.length_b   1.000
_cell.length_c   1.000
_cell.angle_alpha   90.00
_cell.angle_beta   90.00
_cell.angle_gamma   90.00
#
_symmetry.space_group_name_H-M   'P 1'
#
loop_
_entity.id
_entity.type
_entity.pdbx_description
1 polymer ?
#
loop_
_entity_poly.entity_id
_entity_poly.type
_entity_poly.pdbx_seq_one_letter_code
_entity_poly.pdbx_strand_id
1 'polypeptide(L)'
;MKKIMLLFVLGASLSFLMSCKKTEDSTKLTVLLTDGPIDAQEVNVEINEVKVNFRDDSTGWVSLSTTPGVYDLLKLQNGVTTPLATGTYPTSNIVKEIRFVLGTKNTIKVKDVVYPLTIPSGGDSGLKIKVGKQLANSLDSLTIDFDAALSIKDDGAGIYKLSPVLKVK
;
A
#
# COMPACT_ATOMS: atom_id res chain seq x y z
N MET A 1 -55.01 40.71 -53.05
CA MET A 1 -54.49 41.43 -51.87
C MET A 1 -54.24 40.42 -50.77
N LYS A 2 -53.01 40.39 -50.21
CA LYS A 2 -52.56 39.78 -48.94
C LYS A 2 -52.75 38.24 -48.80
N LYS A 3 -51.70 37.42 -48.98
CA LYS A 3 -50.69 36.98 -47.96
C LYS A 3 -51.40 36.25 -46.79
N ILE A 4 -51.16 34.98 -46.48
CA ILE A 4 -49.92 34.41 -45.94
C ILE A 4 -50.00 32.86 -45.95
N MET A 5 -48.88 32.25 -46.32
CA MET A 5 -48.54 30.83 -46.22
C MET A 5 -47.99 30.55 -44.82
N LEU A 6 -48.52 29.56 -44.10
CA LEU A 6 -48.00 29.12 -42.80
C LEU A 6 -47.52 27.67 -42.90
N LEU A 7 -46.21 27.54 -43.13
CA LEU A 7 -45.44 26.30 -42.97
C LEU A 7 -45.36 25.96 -41.48
N PHE A 8 -45.80 24.76 -41.09
CA PHE A 8 -45.39 24.14 -39.83
C PHE A 8 -43.98 23.56 -40.03
N VAL A 9 -42.95 24.28 -39.57
CA VAL A 9 -41.59 23.75 -39.51
C VAL A 9 -41.45 22.88 -38.27
N LEU A 10 -41.15 21.62 -38.50
CA LEU A 10 -40.83 20.59 -37.52
C LEU A 10 -39.48 20.94 -36.84
N GLY A 11 -39.52 21.54 -35.65
CA GLY A 11 -38.33 21.84 -34.85
C GLY A 11 -37.97 20.69 -33.92
N ALA A 12 -37.24 19.68 -34.41
CA ALA A 12 -36.60 18.68 -33.56
C ALA A 12 -35.34 19.30 -32.93
N SER A 13 -35.44 19.76 -31.68
CA SER A 13 -34.27 20.23 -30.93
C SER A 13 -33.39 19.04 -30.55
N LEU A 14 -32.37 18.79 -31.36
CA LEU A 14 -31.35 17.81 -31.06
C LEU A 14 -30.39 18.39 -30.01
N SER A 15 -30.77 18.28 -28.73
CA SER A 15 -29.90 18.60 -27.60
C SER A 15 -28.76 17.59 -27.53
N PHE A 16 -27.63 17.92 -28.16
CA PHE A 16 -26.37 17.21 -27.95
C PHE A 16 -25.96 17.39 -26.49
N LEU A 17 -26.20 16.37 -25.67
CA LEU A 17 -25.58 16.24 -24.36
C LEU A 17 -24.09 15.95 -24.57
N MET A 18 -23.27 17.00 -24.60
CA MET A 18 -21.83 16.87 -24.41
C MET A 18 -21.58 16.42 -22.96
N SER A 19 -21.52 15.11 -22.75
CA SER A 19 -20.93 14.52 -21.55
C SER A 19 -19.42 14.75 -21.62
N CYS A 20 -18.95 15.86 -21.05
CA CYS A 20 -17.53 16.03 -20.74
C CYS A 20 -17.17 14.97 -19.68
N LYS A 21 -16.54 13.86 -20.10
CA LYS A 21 -15.73 13.06 -19.17
C LYS A 21 -14.59 13.96 -18.71
N LYS A 22 -14.63 14.41 -17.45
CA LYS A 22 -13.44 14.96 -16.81
C LYS A 22 -12.40 13.84 -16.77
N THR A 23 -11.34 13.97 -17.54
CA THR A 23 -10.17 13.09 -17.42
C THR A 23 -9.46 13.50 -16.13
N GLU A 24 -9.51 12.66 -15.11
CA GLU A 24 -8.69 12.86 -13.92
C GLU A 24 -7.27 12.35 -14.20
N ASP A 25 -6.27 13.15 -13.80
CA ASP A 25 -4.88 12.73 -13.83
C ASP A 25 -4.70 11.53 -12.88
N SER A 26 -3.85 10.58 -13.28
CA SER A 26 -3.55 9.41 -12.47
C SER A 26 -2.05 9.27 -12.28
N THR A 27 -1.66 8.65 -11.17
CA THR A 27 -0.27 8.33 -10.87
C THR A 27 -0.10 6.89 -10.44
N LYS A 28 1.11 6.35 -10.68
CA LYS A 28 1.55 5.07 -10.15
C LYS A 28 2.12 5.29 -8.74
N LEU A 29 1.42 4.74 -7.76
CA LEU A 29 1.90 4.54 -6.40
C LEU A 29 2.79 3.29 -6.33
N THR A 30 3.97 3.41 -5.76
CA THR A 30 4.89 2.32 -5.46
C THR A 30 5.18 2.29 -3.96
N VAL A 31 4.92 1.16 -3.31
CA VAL A 31 5.32 0.93 -1.92
C VAL A 31 6.66 0.23 -1.92
N LEU A 32 7.65 0.84 -1.28
CA LEU A 32 9.01 0.32 -1.10
C LEU A 32 9.17 -0.17 0.34
N LEU A 33 9.93 -1.24 0.54
CA LEU A 33 10.28 -1.79 1.86
C LEU A 33 11.77 -1.56 2.15
N THR A 34 12.09 -1.15 3.38
CA THR A 34 13.44 -0.99 3.93
C THR A 34 13.45 -1.36 5.42
N ASP A 35 14.64 -1.43 6.02
CA ASP A 35 14.85 -1.63 7.46
C ASP A 35 16.00 -0.73 7.98
N GLY A 36 16.01 -0.52 9.29
CA GLY A 36 17.12 0.07 10.04
C GLY A 36 18.16 -0.96 10.47
N PRO A 37 19.34 -0.52 10.96
CA PRO A 37 20.38 -1.42 11.43
C PRO A 37 19.97 -2.15 12.72
N ILE A 38 20.25 -3.46 12.80
CA ILE A 38 20.07 -4.32 13.99
C ILE A 38 21.19 -5.38 14.03
N ASP A 39 21.59 -5.79 15.23
CA ASP A 39 22.51 -6.90 15.47
C ASP A 39 21.77 -8.26 15.47
N ALA A 40 21.54 -8.80 14.28
CA ALA A 40 21.02 -10.15 14.04
C ALA A 40 21.63 -10.72 12.75
N GLN A 41 21.57 -12.04 12.55
CA GLN A 41 22.10 -12.66 11.32
C GLN A 41 21.09 -12.59 10.16
N GLU A 42 19.81 -12.88 10.43
CA GLU A 42 18.71 -12.81 9.46
C GLU A 42 17.39 -12.53 10.19
N VAL A 43 16.50 -11.73 9.58
CA VAL A 43 15.11 -11.54 10.02
C VAL A 43 14.22 -11.69 8.80
N ASN A 44 13.57 -12.84 8.67
CA ASN A 44 12.77 -13.22 7.53
C ASN A 44 11.28 -13.02 7.82
N VAL A 45 10.61 -12.17 7.05
CA VAL A 45 9.17 -11.86 7.19
C VAL A 45 8.42 -12.19 5.91
N GLU A 46 7.39 -13.03 6.01
CA GLU A 46 6.49 -13.33 4.90
C GLU A 46 5.46 -12.22 4.75
N ILE A 47 5.45 -11.56 3.60
CA ILE A 47 4.46 -10.55 3.23
C ILE A 47 3.57 -11.13 2.14
N ASN A 48 2.27 -11.22 2.41
CA ASN A 48 1.28 -11.76 1.47
C ASN A 48 0.64 -10.66 0.64
N GLU A 49 0.33 -9.52 1.27
CA GLU A 49 -0.49 -8.49 0.64
C GLU A 49 -0.23 -7.11 1.24
N VAL A 50 -0.25 -6.08 0.40
CA VAL A 50 -0.29 -4.67 0.80
C VAL A 50 -1.62 -4.06 0.36
N LYS A 51 -2.31 -3.42 1.30
CA LYS A 51 -3.56 -2.69 1.04
C LYS A 51 -3.37 -1.22 1.33
N VAL A 52 -4.13 -0.39 0.62
CA VAL A 52 -4.21 1.05 0.83
C VAL A 52 -5.64 1.43 1.19
N ASN A 53 -5.80 2.40 2.07
CA ASN A 53 -7.06 3.06 2.34
C ASN A 53 -6.90 4.54 2.01
N PHE A 54 -7.77 5.05 1.15
CA PHE A 54 -7.76 6.46 0.76
C PHE A 54 -8.68 7.29 1.67
N ARG A 55 -8.36 8.57 1.82
CA ARG A 55 -9.24 9.52 2.52
C ARG A 55 -10.54 9.65 1.75
N ASP A 56 -11.65 9.78 2.48
CA ASP A 56 -13.01 9.96 1.95
C ASP A 56 -13.52 8.82 1.04
N ASP A 57 -12.80 7.70 1.00
CA ASP A 57 -13.22 6.48 0.32
C ASP A 57 -14.08 5.61 1.26
N SER A 58 -15.36 5.48 0.92
CA SER A 58 -16.32 4.66 1.66
C SER A 58 -16.17 3.16 1.37
N THR A 59 -15.42 2.77 0.34
CA THR A 59 -15.22 1.36 -0.04
C THR A 59 -14.21 0.64 0.87
N GLY A 60 -13.33 1.38 1.54
CA GLY A 60 -12.42 0.83 2.56
C GLY A 60 -11.03 0.46 2.02
N TRP A 61 -10.59 -0.78 2.26
CA TRP A 61 -9.24 -1.22 1.90
C TRP A 61 -9.19 -1.74 0.46
N VAL A 62 -8.29 -1.18 -0.33
CA VAL A 62 -8.02 -1.62 -1.71
C VAL A 62 -6.68 -2.33 -1.76
N SER A 63 -6.65 -3.51 -2.36
CA SER A 63 -5.41 -4.27 -2.54
C SER A 63 -4.54 -3.67 -3.63
N LEU A 64 -3.24 -3.53 -3.35
CA LEU A 64 -2.24 -3.21 -4.36
C LEU A 64 -1.80 -4.49 -5.07
N SER A 65 -1.25 -4.35 -6.27
CA SER A 65 -0.51 -5.42 -6.93
C SER A 65 0.78 -5.68 -6.16
N THR A 66 0.69 -6.60 -5.19
CA THR A 66 1.76 -6.95 -4.25
C THR A 66 2.59 -8.07 -4.85
N THR A 67 3.90 -8.03 -4.63
CA THR A 67 4.79 -9.17 -4.84
C THR A 67 4.85 -9.95 -3.52
N PRO A 68 4.17 -11.11 -3.39
CA PRO A 68 4.18 -11.85 -2.14
C PRO A 68 5.51 -12.60 -2.00
N GLY A 69 6.01 -12.74 -0.78
CA GLY A 69 7.26 -13.45 -0.54
C GLY A 69 7.81 -13.32 0.87
N VAL A 70 8.90 -14.04 1.13
CA VAL A 70 9.68 -13.91 2.35
C VAL A 70 10.82 -12.93 2.10
N TYR A 71 10.85 -11.87 2.89
CA TYR A 71 11.83 -10.80 2.81
C TYR A 71 12.76 -10.87 4.01
N ASP A 72 14.06 -10.99 3.75
CA ASP A 72 15.10 -10.82 4.77
C ASP A 72 15.33 -9.32 4.98
N LEU A 73 14.80 -8.79 6.08
CA LEU A 73 14.84 -7.36 6.40
C LEU A 73 16.27 -6.84 6.52
N LEU A 74 17.21 -7.68 6.95
CA LEU A 74 18.60 -7.27 7.16
C LEU A 74 19.34 -7.01 5.83
N LYS A 75 18.81 -7.52 4.71
CA LYS A 75 19.30 -7.18 3.36
C LYS A 75 18.81 -5.81 2.87
N LEU A 76 17.86 -5.19 3.57
CA LEU A 76 17.21 -3.93 3.19
C LEU A 76 17.67 -2.75 4.06
N GLN A 77 18.86 -2.85 4.65
CA GLN A 77 19.46 -1.82 5.49
C GLN A 77 20.27 -0.80 4.68
N ASN A 78 20.74 0.26 5.33
CA ASN A 78 21.66 1.25 4.76
C ASN A 78 21.16 1.91 3.45
N GLY A 79 19.85 2.15 3.35
CA GLY A 79 19.23 2.78 2.19
C GLY A 79 18.88 1.83 1.05
N VAL A 80 19.16 0.53 1.20
CA VAL A 80 18.65 -0.49 0.28
C VAL A 80 17.13 -0.58 0.42
N THR A 81 16.43 -0.56 -0.71
CA THR A 81 14.98 -0.71 -0.76
C THR A 81 14.60 -1.79 -1.75
N THR A 82 13.43 -2.40 -1.56
CA THR A 82 12.83 -3.30 -2.55
C THR A 82 11.39 -2.90 -2.85
N PRO A 83 10.96 -2.88 -4.13
CA PRO A 83 9.57 -2.64 -4.46
C PRO A 83 8.70 -3.80 -4.00
N LEU A 84 7.69 -3.49 -3.18
CA LEU A 84 6.81 -4.48 -2.58
C LEU A 84 5.45 -4.54 -3.27
N ALA A 85 4.87 -3.38 -3.59
CA ALA A 85 3.57 -3.32 -4.22
C ALA A 85 3.37 -2.07 -5.07
N THR A 86 2.48 -2.15 -6.07
CA THR A 86 2.15 -1.02 -6.93
C THR A 86 0.65 -0.91 -7.22
N GLY A 87 0.20 0.30 -7.57
CA GLY A 87 -1.15 0.54 -8.07
C GLY A 87 -1.25 1.89 -8.76
N THR A 88 -2.26 2.08 -9.61
CA THR A 88 -2.50 3.33 -10.32
C THR A 88 -3.81 3.93 -9.84
N TYR A 89 -3.76 5.18 -9.38
CA TYR A 89 -4.89 5.87 -8.76
C TYR A 89 -4.96 7.34 -9.20
N PRO A 90 -6.14 7.97 -9.14
CA PRO A 90 -6.28 9.40 -9.37
C PRO A 90 -5.38 10.23 -8.45
N THR A 91 -4.81 11.32 -8.96
CA THR A 91 -3.94 12.22 -8.16
C THR A 91 -4.75 13.06 -7.15
N SER A 92 -6.06 13.07 -7.28
CA SER A 92 -7.00 13.58 -6.27
C SER A 92 -7.01 12.73 -4.98
N ASN A 93 -6.55 11.47 -5.03
CA ASN A 93 -6.57 10.59 -3.86
C ASN A 93 -5.50 10.97 -2.82
N ILE A 94 -5.88 10.86 -1.54
CA ILE A 94 -4.98 10.98 -0.40
C ILE A 94 -4.83 9.60 0.25
N VAL A 95 -3.63 9.04 0.24
CA VAL A 95 -3.29 7.81 0.95
C VAL A 95 -3.40 8.08 2.45
N LYS A 96 -4.46 7.59 3.08
CA LYS A 96 -4.70 7.76 4.52
C LYS A 96 -3.90 6.72 5.30
N GLU A 97 -4.00 5.45 4.90
CA GLU A 97 -3.43 4.32 5.62
C GLU A 97 -2.90 3.26 4.66
N ILE A 98 -1.87 2.53 5.10
CA ILE A 98 -1.39 1.32 4.44
C ILE A 98 -1.50 0.16 5.42
N ARG A 99 -1.86 -1.02 4.92
CA ARG A 99 -1.92 -2.26 5.69
C ARG A 99 -1.05 -3.34 5.06
N PHE A 100 -0.22 -3.97 5.87
CA PHE A 100 0.55 -5.15 5.49
C PHE A 100 -0.14 -6.40 6.04
N VAL A 101 -0.41 -7.37 5.19
CA VAL A 101 -0.88 -8.70 5.60
C VAL A 101 0.32 -9.62 5.60
N LEU A 102 0.68 -10.13 6.78
CA LEU A 102 1.80 -11.04 6.94
C LEU A 102 1.35 -12.49 6.78
N GLY A 103 2.26 -13.33 6.34
CA GLY A 103 2.10 -14.77 6.35
C GLY A 103 2.57 -15.40 7.66
N THR A 104 2.76 -16.71 7.66
CA THR A 104 3.16 -17.50 8.84
C THR A 104 4.62 -17.93 8.79
N LYS A 105 5.29 -17.82 7.63
CA LYS A 105 6.69 -18.21 7.43
C LYS A 105 7.68 -17.13 7.89
N ASN A 106 7.50 -16.66 9.12
CA ASN A 106 8.38 -15.67 9.72
C ASN A 106 9.43 -16.35 10.60
N THR A 107 10.71 -15.99 10.46
CA THR A 107 11.81 -16.58 11.24
C THR A 107 12.89 -15.57 11.56
N ILE A 108 13.63 -15.81 12.64
CA ILE A 108 14.87 -15.11 12.96
C ILE A 108 16.03 -16.12 13.04
N LYS A 109 17.21 -15.73 12.57
CA LYS A 109 18.44 -16.50 12.76
C LYS A 109 19.34 -15.84 13.80
N VAL A 110 19.65 -16.57 14.86
CA VAL A 110 20.50 -16.14 15.97
C VAL A 110 21.53 -17.21 16.24
N LYS A 111 22.82 -16.86 16.23
CA LYS A 111 23.94 -17.79 16.46
C LYS A 111 23.83 -19.06 15.59
N ASP A 112 23.53 -18.88 14.31
CA ASP A 112 23.36 -19.92 13.31
C ASP A 112 22.18 -20.89 13.50
N VAL A 113 21.31 -20.63 14.48
CA VAL A 113 20.07 -21.38 14.70
C VAL A 113 18.88 -20.55 14.23
N VAL A 114 17.99 -21.18 13.46
CA VAL A 114 16.75 -20.55 12.97
C VAL A 114 15.61 -20.85 13.94
N TYR A 115 14.93 -19.79 14.38
CA TYR A 115 13.77 -19.86 15.25
C TYR A 115 12.54 -19.29 14.54
N PRO A 116 11.35 -19.90 14.72
CA PRO A 116 10.11 -19.33 14.22
C PRO A 116 9.75 -18.06 15.00
N LEU A 117 9.19 -17.08 14.29
CA LEU A 117 8.64 -15.87 14.88
C LEU A 117 7.14 -16.00 15.05
N THR A 118 6.69 -15.98 16.30
CA THR A 118 5.26 -16.05 16.64
C THR A 118 4.63 -14.66 16.64
N ILE A 119 3.49 -14.51 15.96
CA ILE A 119 2.71 -13.25 15.94
C ILE A 119 1.63 -13.32 17.03
N PRO A 120 1.71 -12.56 18.13
CA PRO A 120 0.82 -12.73 19.28
C PRO A 120 -0.66 -12.43 19.00
N SER A 121 -0.97 -11.56 18.03
CA SER A 121 -2.34 -11.07 17.75
C SER A 121 -3.07 -11.79 16.61
N GLY A 122 -2.54 -12.91 16.10
CA GLY A 122 -3.11 -13.60 14.94
C GLY A 122 -2.84 -12.85 13.63
N GLY A 123 -2.25 -13.54 12.65
CA GLY A 123 -1.70 -12.95 11.41
C GLY A 123 -2.71 -12.23 10.49
N ASP A 124 -4.01 -12.36 10.76
CA ASP A 124 -5.07 -11.83 9.88
C ASP A 124 -5.39 -10.34 10.11
N SER A 125 -5.04 -9.80 11.28
CA SER A 125 -5.22 -8.36 11.57
C SER A 125 -4.03 -7.55 11.04
N GLY A 126 -3.93 -7.44 9.72
CA GLY A 126 -2.80 -6.78 9.05
C GLY A 126 -2.37 -5.45 9.69
N LEU A 127 -1.06 -5.22 9.69
CA LEU A 127 -0.37 -4.11 10.37
C LEU A 127 -0.66 -2.80 9.68
N LYS A 128 -1.26 -1.86 10.40
CA LYS A 128 -1.76 -0.61 9.86
C LYS A 128 -0.83 0.56 10.17
N ILE A 129 -0.48 1.32 9.14
CA ILE A 129 0.33 2.54 9.20
C ILE A 129 -0.52 3.71 8.76
N LYS A 130 -0.47 4.83 9.50
CA LYS A 130 -1.04 6.10 9.04
C LYS A 130 -0.02 6.83 8.17
N VAL A 131 -0.45 7.33 7.02
CA VAL A 131 0.42 8.00 6.03
C VAL A 131 0.00 9.46 5.87
N GLY A 132 -1.19 9.71 5.34
CA GLY A 132 -1.70 11.06 5.10
C GLY A 132 -1.08 11.80 3.91
N LYS A 133 -0.60 11.07 2.89
CA LYS A 133 0.07 11.64 1.71
C LYS A 133 -0.90 11.83 0.55
N GLN A 134 -0.98 13.03 -0.02
CA GLN A 134 -1.67 13.28 -1.28
C GLN A 134 -0.82 12.78 -2.46
N LEU A 135 -1.47 12.11 -3.42
CA LEU A 135 -0.80 11.67 -4.64
C LEU A 135 -0.54 12.87 -5.57
N ALA A 136 0.63 12.90 -6.21
CA ALA A 136 1.06 13.99 -7.08
C ALA A 136 1.21 13.55 -8.54
N ASN A 137 1.25 14.53 -9.45
CA ASN A 137 1.44 14.32 -10.89
C ASN A 137 2.91 13.92 -11.20
N SER A 138 3.32 12.73 -10.79
CA SER A 138 4.58 12.04 -11.11
C SER A 138 4.57 10.65 -10.48
N LEU A 139 5.50 9.75 -10.84
CA LEU A 139 5.70 8.50 -10.09
C LEU A 139 5.84 8.80 -8.59
N ASP A 140 4.99 8.18 -7.78
CA ASP A 140 4.95 8.40 -6.34
C ASP A 140 5.44 7.15 -5.61
N SER A 141 6.43 7.32 -4.75
CA SER A 141 6.89 6.27 -3.86
C SER A 141 6.53 6.55 -2.41
N LEU A 142 6.21 5.48 -1.68
CA LEU A 142 6.10 5.45 -0.23
C LEU A 142 7.08 4.41 0.29
N THR A 143 8.14 4.87 0.94
CA THR A 143 9.11 3.99 1.59
C THR A 143 8.64 3.67 3.00
N ILE A 144 8.46 2.38 3.27
CA ILE A 144 8.05 1.85 4.56
C ILE A 144 9.26 1.19 5.20
N ASP A 145 9.62 1.69 6.38
CA ASP A 145 10.64 1.15 7.26
C ASP A 145 10.00 0.11 8.18
N PHE A 146 10.41 -1.15 8.03
CA PHE A 146 10.05 -2.23 8.93
C PHE A 146 11.18 -2.40 9.94
N ASP A 147 11.05 -1.71 11.07
CA ASP A 147 12.08 -1.61 12.10
C ASP A 147 12.23 -2.96 12.82
N ALA A 148 13.13 -3.82 12.34
CA ALA A 148 13.32 -5.15 12.89
C ALA A 148 13.77 -5.10 14.35
N ALA A 149 14.58 -4.10 14.72
CA ALA A 149 15.09 -3.90 16.08
C ALA A 149 13.97 -3.71 17.11
N LEU A 150 12.92 -2.98 16.74
CA LEU A 150 11.76 -2.78 17.59
C LEU A 150 10.68 -3.85 17.41
N SER A 151 10.73 -4.59 16.31
CA SER A 151 9.72 -5.59 15.95
C SER A 151 9.93 -6.95 16.58
N ILE A 152 11.16 -7.31 16.91
CA ILE A 152 11.51 -8.62 17.46
C ILE A 152 11.61 -8.57 18.98
N LYS A 153 10.95 -9.51 19.65
CA LYS A 153 11.07 -9.72 21.09
C LYS A 153 11.57 -11.12 21.40
N ASP A 154 12.67 -11.20 22.14
CA ASP A 154 13.19 -12.45 22.72
C ASP A 154 12.51 -12.66 24.09
N ASP A 155 11.72 -13.73 24.20
CA ASP A 155 11.06 -14.13 25.45
C ASP A 155 11.86 -15.21 26.20
N GLY A 156 13.05 -15.57 25.72
CA GLY A 156 13.91 -16.61 26.26
C GLY A 156 13.52 -18.02 25.78
N ALA A 157 14.36 -19.01 26.13
CA ALA A 157 14.16 -20.42 25.81
C ALA A 157 13.90 -20.73 24.31
N GLY A 158 14.45 -19.92 23.40
CA GLY A 158 14.26 -20.06 21.95
C GLY A 158 12.90 -19.58 21.43
N ILE A 159 12.15 -18.84 22.26
CA ILE A 159 10.86 -18.27 21.89
C ILE A 159 11.07 -16.82 21.44
N TYR A 160 10.79 -16.58 20.15
CA TYR A 160 10.82 -15.24 19.57
C TYR A 160 9.43 -14.82 19.09
N LYS A 161 9.11 -13.55 19.34
CA LYS A 161 7.86 -12.93 18.93
C LYS A 161 8.11 -11.84 17.90
N LEU A 162 7.20 -11.74 16.96
CA LEU A 162 7.13 -10.66 15.98
C LEU A 162 5.95 -9.74 16.34
N SER A 163 6.28 -8.52 16.74
CA SER A 163 5.37 -7.41 17.02
C SER A 163 5.75 -6.23 16.13
N PRO A 164 5.36 -6.25 14.84
CA PRO A 164 5.91 -5.36 13.84
C PRO A 164 5.74 -3.88 14.14
N VAL A 165 6.82 -3.13 13.98
CA VAL A 165 6.88 -1.68 14.09
C VAL A 165 7.21 -1.12 12.71
N LEU A 166 6.22 -0.44 12.11
CA LEU A 166 6.33 0.10 10.75
C LEU A 166 6.23 1.62 10.76
N LYS A 167 7.06 2.30 9.96
CA LYS A 167 7.08 3.76 9.84
C LYS A 167 7.18 4.18 8.38
N VAL A 168 6.60 5.33 8.04
CA VAL A 168 6.86 5.98 6.75
C VAL A 168 8.19 6.74 6.88
N LYS A 169 9.06 6.60 5.89
CA LYS A 169 10.37 7.27 5.83
C LYS A 169 10.33 8.52 4.94
#